data_AF-A0A5J4ZXY6-F1
#
_entry.id   AF-A0A5J4ZXY6-F1
#
_cell.length_a   1.000
_cell.length_b   1.000
_cell.length_c   1.000
_cell.angle_alpha   90.00
_cell.angle_beta   90.00
_cell.angle_gamma   90.00
#
_symmetry.space_group_name_H-M   'P 1'
#
loop_
_entity.id
_entity.type
_entity.pdbx_description
1 polymer ?
#
loop_
_entity_poly.entity_id
_entity_poly.type
_entity_poly.pdbx_seq_one_letter_code
_entity_poly.pdbx_strand_id
1 'polypeptide(L)'
;MYANDLTNRLIPSVLHSKLSPPALPSPPILCVQFLRIERKRKKRGRDWKRGRSMADLFAWLLFFFVLIALLVLVVYQLMCLADLEFDYINPYDSASRINRVILPEFITQGVLCVLYLLTGHWVMSLLNVPYLYYNVRLYTQRQHLVDVTEIFNMLNWEKKQRLFKLGYLIFLLFISLFWMIWSVLEEDEHSHS
;
A
#
# COMPACT_ATOMS: atom_id res chain seq x y z
N MET A 1 -5.63 34.55 -22.39
CA MET A 1 -4.99 35.43 -21.38
C MET A 1 -4.75 34.54 -20.17
N TYR A 2 -3.60 33.92 -19.88
CA TYR A 2 -2.18 34.02 -20.25
C TYR A 2 -1.67 32.59 -19.90
N ALA A 3 -1.11 31.75 -20.77
CA ALA A 3 0.30 31.77 -21.15
C ALA A 3 0.55 30.67 -22.20
N ASN A 4 0.19 30.95 -23.45
CA ASN A 4 0.84 30.40 -24.63
C ASN A 4 2.01 31.34 -24.94
N ASP A 5 3.11 31.29 -24.17
CA ASP A 5 4.29 32.10 -24.49
C ASP A 5 5.58 31.60 -23.81
N LEU A 6 5.91 30.31 -23.98
CA LEU A 6 7.29 29.86 -23.74
C LEU A 6 7.71 28.71 -24.66
N THR A 7 7.18 28.74 -25.89
CA THR A 7 7.48 27.79 -26.97
C THR A 7 8.66 28.24 -27.84
N ASN A 8 9.43 29.26 -27.45
CA ASN A 8 10.35 29.88 -28.42
C ASN A 8 11.64 30.52 -27.89
N ARG A 9 12.26 30.03 -26.80
CA ARG A 9 13.55 30.58 -26.33
C ARG A 9 14.58 29.59 -25.80
N LEU A 10 14.71 28.37 -26.36
CA LEU A 10 15.96 27.60 -26.17
C LEU A 10 16.13 26.50 -27.23
N ILE A 11 16.54 26.92 -28.43
CA ILE A 11 17.20 26.11 -29.45
C ILE A 11 18.29 27.05 -30.02
N PRO A 12 19.49 26.62 -30.46
CA PRO A 12 20.44 25.62 -29.96
C PRO A 12 21.88 26.19 -29.94
N SER A 13 22.69 25.99 -28.89
CA SER A 13 24.12 26.40 -28.90
C SER A 13 25.11 25.24 -28.83
N VAL A 14 24.70 24.04 -29.27
CA VAL A 14 25.62 22.90 -29.46
C VAL A 14 25.41 22.28 -30.85
N LEU A 15 25.47 23.14 -31.87
CA LEU A 15 25.53 22.74 -33.28
C LEU A 15 26.66 23.49 -33.99
N HIS A 16 27.89 23.46 -33.47
CA HIS A 16 29.07 23.85 -34.27
C HIS A 16 30.38 23.31 -33.68
N SER A 17 30.52 21.98 -33.58
CA SER A 17 31.82 21.33 -33.78
C SER A 17 31.63 19.82 -33.89
N LYS A 18 32.27 19.22 -34.90
CA LYS A 18 32.24 17.79 -35.26
C LYS A 18 31.07 17.36 -36.15
N LEU A 19 30.93 18.00 -37.32
CA LEU A 19 30.34 17.34 -38.49
C LEU A 19 31.37 17.28 -39.62
N SER A 20 32.33 16.35 -39.49
CA SER A 20 32.94 15.73 -40.66
C SER A 20 31.98 14.61 -41.07
N PRO A 21 31.42 14.58 -42.29
CA PRO A 21 30.54 13.49 -42.68
C PRO A 21 31.39 12.22 -42.88
N PRO A 22 31.26 11.16 -42.07
CA PRO A 22 31.66 9.86 -42.56
C PRO A 22 30.70 9.49 -43.69
N ALA A 23 31.25 8.91 -44.76
CA ALA A 23 30.54 8.50 -45.96
C ALA A 23 29.14 7.96 -45.66
N LEU A 24 28.14 8.55 -46.33
CA LEU A 24 26.74 8.16 -46.19
C LEU A 24 26.62 6.66 -46.54
N PRO A 25 26.28 5.77 -45.59
CA PRO A 25 26.11 4.37 -45.91
C PRO A 25 24.86 4.22 -46.77
N SER A 26 24.92 3.30 -47.74
CA SER A 26 23.81 3.00 -48.65
C SER A 26 22.46 2.91 -47.92
N PRO A 27 21.34 3.41 -48.51
CA PRO A 27 20.02 3.48 -47.88
C PRO A 27 19.54 2.22 -47.11
N PRO A 28 19.85 0.97 -47.51
CA PRO A 28 19.48 -0.21 -46.73
C PRO A 28 20.16 -0.32 -45.35
N ILE A 29 21.39 0.18 -45.17
CA ILE A 29 22.17 -0.01 -43.93
C ILE A 29 21.65 0.90 -42.81
N LEU A 30 21.23 2.11 -43.15
CA LEU A 30 20.69 3.08 -42.20
C LEU A 30 19.33 2.62 -41.66
N CYS A 31 18.51 2.00 -42.50
CA CYS A 31 17.25 1.35 -42.11
C CYS A 31 17.48 0.19 -41.12
N VAL A 32 18.48 -0.66 -41.37
CA VAL A 32 18.82 -1.79 -40.48
C VAL A 32 19.34 -1.32 -39.12
N GLN A 33 20.17 -0.28 -39.07
CA GLN A 33 20.67 0.29 -37.81
C GLN A 33 19.54 0.98 -37.01
N PHE A 34 18.68 1.73 -37.69
CA PHE A 34 17.51 2.37 -37.06
C PHE A 34 16.55 1.32 -36.47
N LEU A 35 16.23 0.26 -37.23
CA LEU A 35 15.41 -0.85 -36.74
C LEU A 35 16.06 -1.58 -35.55
N ARG A 36 17.38 -1.70 -35.51
CA ARG A 36 18.11 -2.31 -34.38
C ARG A 36 18.06 -1.42 -33.14
N ILE A 37 18.15 -0.10 -33.29
CA ILE A 37 18.04 0.87 -32.19
C ILE A 37 16.60 0.91 -31.65
N GLU A 38 15.59 0.95 -32.52
CA GLU A 38 14.17 0.82 -32.19
C GLU A 38 13.89 -0.49 -31.43
N ARG A 39 14.39 -1.62 -31.95
CA ARG A 39 14.26 -2.92 -31.25
C ARG A 39 14.89 -2.90 -29.86
N LYS A 40 16.07 -2.27 -29.69
CA LYS A 40 16.72 -2.12 -28.38
C LYS A 40 15.96 -1.19 -27.43
N ARG A 41 15.38 -0.10 -27.93
CA ARG A 41 14.49 0.77 -27.13
C ARG A 41 13.24 0.02 -26.68
N LYS A 42 12.59 -0.72 -27.59
CA LYS A 42 11.38 -1.50 -27.30
C LYS A 42 11.63 -2.69 -26.38
N LYS A 43 12.81 -3.34 -26.48
CA LYS A 43 13.25 -4.36 -25.50
C LYS A 43 13.46 -3.75 -24.12
N ARG A 44 14.21 -2.63 -24.03
CA ARG A 44 14.41 -1.92 -22.75
C ARG A 44 13.09 -1.50 -22.09
N GLY A 45 12.13 -1.01 -22.87
CA GLY A 45 10.80 -0.67 -22.36
C GLY A 45 10.02 -1.89 -21.83
N ARG A 46 10.13 -3.05 -22.50
CA ARG A 46 9.53 -4.31 -22.03
C ARG A 46 10.21 -4.85 -20.76
N ASP A 47 11.53 -4.84 -20.71
CA ASP A 47 12.29 -5.29 -19.53
C ASP A 47 12.00 -4.41 -18.31
N TRP A 48 11.88 -3.09 -18.51
CA TRP A 48 11.54 -2.15 -17.45
C TRP A 48 10.09 -2.28 -16.96
N LYS A 49 9.14 -2.62 -17.85
CA LYS A 49 7.76 -2.98 -17.45
C LYS A 49 7.72 -4.28 -16.64
N ARG A 50 8.49 -5.30 -17.05
CA ARG A 50 8.49 -6.62 -16.40
C ARG A 50 9.10 -6.59 -15.00
N GLY A 51 10.14 -5.79 -14.77
CA GLY A 51 10.71 -5.60 -13.43
C GLY A 51 9.80 -4.85 -12.45
N ARG A 52 8.89 -4.01 -12.95
CA ARG A 52 7.90 -3.30 -12.13
C ARG A 52 6.78 -4.25 -11.65
N SER A 53 6.28 -5.12 -12.53
CA SER A 53 5.23 -6.11 -12.21
C SER A 53 5.60 -7.03 -11.06
N MET A 54 6.82 -7.59 -11.08
CA MET A 54 7.29 -8.48 -10.01
C MET A 54 7.36 -7.76 -8.66
N ALA A 55 7.78 -6.48 -8.65
CA ALA A 55 7.83 -5.68 -7.43
C ALA A 55 6.42 -5.37 -6.89
N ASP A 56 5.45 -5.17 -7.78
CA ASP A 56 4.05 -4.95 -7.41
C ASP A 56 3.47 -6.20 -6.74
N LEU A 57 3.75 -7.41 -7.25
CA LEU A 57 3.35 -8.67 -6.59
C LEU A 57 3.93 -8.82 -5.18
N PHE A 58 5.23 -8.55 -5.01
CA PHE A 58 5.85 -8.61 -3.68
C PHE A 58 5.25 -7.58 -2.72
N ALA A 59 4.89 -6.39 -3.20
CA ALA A 59 4.19 -5.39 -2.40
C ALA A 59 2.79 -5.87 -1.98
N TRP A 60 2.01 -6.43 -2.91
CA TRP A 60 0.70 -7.03 -2.64
C TRP A 60 0.77 -8.12 -1.58
N LEU A 61 1.75 -9.01 -1.69
CA LEU A 61 1.99 -10.09 -0.73
C LEU A 61 2.38 -9.54 0.65
N LEU A 62 3.25 -8.52 0.70
CA LEU A 62 3.61 -7.85 1.95
C LEU A 62 2.38 -7.23 2.62
N PHE A 63 1.52 -6.53 1.87
CA PHE A 63 0.30 -5.94 2.43
C PHE A 63 -0.64 -6.99 3.02
N PHE A 64 -0.79 -8.12 2.33
CA PHE A 64 -1.61 -9.23 2.81
C PHE A 64 -1.10 -9.77 4.16
N PHE A 65 0.21 -9.99 4.30
CA PHE A 65 0.79 -10.43 5.58
C PHE A 65 0.61 -9.40 6.70
N VAL A 66 0.78 -8.10 6.41
CA VAL A 66 0.59 -7.03 7.39
C VAL A 66 -0.89 -6.93 7.82
N LEU A 67 -1.84 -7.10 6.89
CA LEU A 67 -3.27 -7.15 7.20
C LEU A 67 -3.62 -8.34 8.10
N ILE A 68 -3.04 -9.52 7.85
CA ILE A 68 -3.21 -10.68 8.74
C ILE A 68 -2.64 -10.39 10.13
N ALA A 69 -1.45 -9.78 10.22
CA ALA A 69 -0.86 -9.43 11.50
C ALA A 69 -1.76 -8.46 12.30
N LEU A 70 -2.33 -7.45 11.63
CA LEU A 70 -3.33 -6.56 12.23
C LEU A 70 -4.59 -7.32 12.68
N LEU A 71 -5.07 -8.27 11.89
CA LEU A 71 -6.24 -9.08 12.23
C LEU A 71 -5.98 -9.88 13.51
N VAL A 72 -4.82 -10.52 13.62
CA VAL A 72 -4.43 -11.26 14.82
C VAL A 72 -4.35 -10.35 16.04
N LEU A 73 -3.79 -9.14 15.92
CA LEU A 73 -3.74 -8.18 17.02
C LEU A 73 -5.15 -7.77 17.50
N VAL A 74 -6.08 -7.49 16.57
CA VAL A 74 -7.47 -7.12 16.91
C VAL A 74 -8.22 -8.31 17.52
N VAL A 75 -8.05 -9.52 16.98
CA VAL A 75 -8.65 -10.75 17.53
C VAL A 75 -8.11 -11.03 18.93
N TYR A 76 -6.81 -10.84 19.16
CA TYR A 76 -6.20 -11.00 20.48
C TYR A 76 -6.80 -10.06 21.52
N GLN A 77 -7.05 -8.80 21.15
CA GLN A 77 -7.75 -7.84 22.03
C GLN A 77 -9.19 -8.28 22.31
N LEU A 78 -9.92 -8.79 21.31
CA LEU A 78 -11.27 -9.33 21.50
C LEU A 78 -11.27 -10.57 22.40
N MET A 79 -10.26 -11.44 22.30
CA MET A 79 -10.09 -12.59 23.18
C MET A 79 -9.87 -12.14 24.63
N CYS A 80 -8.96 -11.20 24.87
CA CYS A 80 -8.75 -10.63 26.20
C CYS A 80 -10.02 -9.98 26.78
N LEU A 81 -10.88 -9.40 25.93
CA LEU A 81 -12.15 -8.79 26.33
C LEU A 81 -13.24 -9.84 26.60
N ALA A 82 -13.27 -10.93 25.83
CA ALA A 82 -14.13 -12.08 26.09
C ALA A 82 -13.75 -12.80 27.40
N ASP A 83 -12.45 -13.01 27.64
CA ASP A 83 -11.95 -13.60 28.90
C ASP A 83 -12.37 -12.78 30.14
N LEU A 84 -12.52 -11.47 29.97
CA LEU A 84 -13.00 -10.54 31.01
C LEU A 84 -14.53 -10.64 31.24
N GLU A 85 -15.31 -11.00 30.22
CA GLU A 85 -16.77 -11.20 30.29
C GLU A 85 -17.14 -12.54 30.95
N PHE A 86 -16.29 -13.56 30.79
CA PHE A 86 -16.49 -14.90 31.37
C PHE A 86 -15.90 -15.08 32.78
N ASP A 87 -15.50 -13.98 33.43
CA ASP A 87 -15.16 -13.89 34.87
C ASP A 87 -13.97 -14.76 35.35
N TYR A 88 -13.04 -15.12 34.45
CA TYR A 88 -11.96 -16.07 34.76
C TYR A 88 -10.61 -15.41 35.17
N ILE A 89 -10.45 -14.09 35.00
CA ILE A 89 -9.18 -13.37 35.21
C ILE A 89 -9.39 -12.01 35.90
N ASN A 90 -8.40 -11.57 36.69
CA ASN A 90 -8.37 -10.24 37.29
C ASN A 90 -8.44 -9.16 36.19
N PRO A 91 -9.45 -8.27 36.19
CA PRO A 91 -9.65 -7.28 35.14
C PRO A 91 -8.48 -6.29 34.99
N TYR A 92 -7.68 -6.10 36.04
CA TYR A 92 -6.46 -5.29 35.99
C TYR A 92 -5.38 -5.86 35.06
N ASP A 93 -5.19 -7.18 35.04
CA ASP A 93 -4.17 -7.82 34.22
C ASP A 93 -4.55 -7.77 32.73
N SER A 94 -5.82 -8.04 32.40
CA SER A 94 -6.34 -7.94 31.03
C SER A 94 -6.29 -6.52 30.48
N ALA A 95 -6.64 -5.51 31.27
CA ALA A 95 -6.56 -4.10 30.87
C ALA A 95 -5.12 -3.69 30.50
N SER A 96 -4.13 -4.10 31.30
CA SER A 96 -2.71 -3.84 31.04
C SER A 96 -2.21 -4.50 29.76
N ARG A 97 -2.65 -5.74 29.48
CA ARG A 97 -2.31 -6.46 28.23
C ARG A 97 -2.94 -5.79 27.01
N ILE A 98 -4.21 -5.41 27.08
CA ILE A 98 -4.90 -4.70 25.99
C ILE A 98 -4.15 -3.41 25.66
N ASN A 99 -3.74 -2.65 26.68
CA ASN A 99 -3.02 -1.39 26.49
C ASN A 99 -1.66 -1.58 25.80
N ARG A 100 -0.92 -2.65 26.13
CA ARG A 100 0.34 -2.97 25.43
C ARG A 100 0.13 -3.39 23.97
N VAL A 101 -1.01 -3.97 23.63
CA VAL A 101 -1.30 -4.47 22.26
C VAL A 101 -1.95 -3.40 21.38
N ILE A 102 -2.55 -2.36 21.95
CA ILE A 102 -3.17 -1.28 21.17
C ILE A 102 -2.13 -0.40 20.47
N LEU A 103 -0.97 -0.18 21.11
CA LEU A 103 0.14 0.57 20.52
C LEU A 103 0.71 -0.08 19.24
N PRO A 104 1.08 -1.38 19.22
CA PRO A 104 1.57 -2.01 18.00
C PRO A 104 0.49 -2.10 16.91
N GLU A 105 -0.80 -2.18 17.24
CA GLU A 105 -1.89 -2.09 16.26
C GLU A 105 -1.85 -0.72 15.53
N PHE A 106 -1.82 0.39 16.29
CA PHE A 106 -1.78 1.73 15.69
C PHE A 106 -0.54 1.96 14.84
N ILE A 107 0.62 1.52 15.31
CA ILE A 107 1.88 1.66 14.58
C ILE A 107 1.82 0.85 13.27
N THR A 108 1.39 -0.41 13.35
CA THR A 108 1.29 -1.30 12.18
C THR A 108 0.30 -0.75 11.16
N GLN A 109 -0.84 -0.21 11.61
CA GLN A 109 -1.84 0.45 10.75
C GLN A 109 -1.27 1.70 10.06
N GLY A 110 -0.55 2.53 10.80
CA GLY A 110 0.08 3.74 10.27
C GLY A 110 1.14 3.41 9.22
N VAL A 111 2.00 2.42 9.52
CA VAL A 111 3.00 1.90 8.59
C VAL A 111 2.33 1.36 7.33
N LEU A 112 1.27 0.55 7.47
CA LEU A 112 0.53 0.01 6.33
C LEU A 112 -0.04 1.12 5.44
N CYS A 113 -0.63 2.16 6.02
CA CYS A 113 -1.17 3.30 5.27
C CYS A 113 -0.07 4.04 4.48
N VAL A 114 1.10 4.28 5.11
CA VAL A 114 2.25 4.91 4.45
C VAL A 114 2.79 4.03 3.33
N LEU A 115 2.88 2.72 3.54
CA LEU A 115 3.33 1.78 2.52
C LEU A 115 2.41 1.77 1.29
N TYR A 116 1.08 1.84 1.47
CA TYR A 116 0.14 1.98 0.35
C TYR A 116 0.36 3.28 -0.45
N LEU A 117 0.66 4.38 0.26
CA LEU A 117 0.93 5.69 -0.34
C LEU A 117 2.23 5.67 -1.17
N LEU A 118 3.29 5.08 -0.63
CA LEU A 118 4.59 4.93 -1.31
C LEU A 118 4.50 4.04 -2.56
N THR A 119 3.66 3.01 -2.51
CA THR A 119 3.47 2.07 -3.62
C THR A 119 2.49 2.62 -4.68
N GLY A 120 1.92 3.83 -4.47
CA GLY A 120 1.02 4.47 -5.43
C GLY A 120 -0.37 3.84 -5.53
N HIS A 121 -0.77 3.02 -4.55
CA HIS A 121 -2.08 2.36 -4.51
C HIS A 121 -3.11 3.26 -3.80
N TRP A 122 -3.53 4.33 -4.49
CA TRP A 122 -4.40 5.38 -3.95
C TRP A 122 -5.74 4.85 -3.42
N VAL A 123 -6.35 3.87 -4.09
CA VAL A 123 -7.66 3.31 -3.69
C VAL A 123 -7.56 2.59 -2.33
N MET A 124 -6.53 1.77 -2.14
CA MET A 124 -6.32 1.04 -0.89
C MET A 124 -5.91 1.97 0.25
N SER A 125 -5.12 2.99 -0.04
CA SER A 125 -4.81 4.03 0.93
C SER A 125 -6.09 4.75 1.38
N LEU A 126 -6.95 5.16 0.45
CA LEU A 126 -8.19 5.89 0.75
C LEU A 126 -9.18 5.05 1.58
N LEU A 127 -9.24 3.73 1.33
CA LEU A 127 -9.98 2.80 2.19
C LEU A 127 -9.35 2.69 3.59
N ASN A 128 -8.03 2.75 3.76
CA ASN A 128 -7.41 2.72 5.09
C ASN A 128 -7.53 4.04 5.88
N VAL A 129 -7.77 5.17 5.21
CA VAL A 129 -7.92 6.50 5.86
C VAL A 129 -9.02 6.55 6.93
N PRO A 130 -10.27 6.12 6.72
CA PRO A 130 -11.30 6.19 7.76
C PRO A 130 -10.93 5.39 9.01
N TYR A 131 -10.27 4.24 8.84
CA TYR A 131 -9.79 3.44 9.97
C TYR A 131 -8.64 4.15 10.70
N LEU A 132 -7.66 4.68 9.97
CA LEU A 132 -6.55 5.44 10.54
C LEU A 132 -7.05 6.69 11.26
N TYR A 133 -7.99 7.43 10.67
CA TYR A 133 -8.59 8.62 11.26
C TYR A 133 -9.30 8.28 12.56
N TYR A 134 -10.10 7.21 12.58
CA TYR A 134 -10.76 6.73 13.78
C TYR A 134 -9.73 6.44 14.90
N ASN A 135 -8.65 5.74 14.55
CA ASN A 135 -7.57 5.40 15.46
C ASN A 135 -6.79 6.62 15.98
N VAL A 136 -6.48 7.59 15.13
CA VAL A 136 -5.79 8.85 15.52
C VAL A 136 -6.69 9.70 16.41
N ARG A 137 -7.99 9.74 16.14
CA ARG A 137 -8.95 10.48 16.99
C ARG A 137 -9.02 9.87 18.39
N LEU A 138 -9.04 8.55 18.48
CA LEU A 138 -9.01 7.81 19.73
C LEU A 138 -7.70 8.04 20.51
N TYR A 139 -6.56 8.05 19.81
CA TYR A 139 -5.26 8.37 20.40
C TYR A 139 -5.20 9.81 20.95
N THR A 140 -5.73 10.78 20.20
CA THR A 140 -5.76 12.20 20.57
C THR A 140 -6.63 12.45 21.79
N GLN A 141 -7.72 11.69 21.95
CA GLN A 141 -8.60 11.78 23.11
C GLN A 141 -8.03 11.14 24.39
N ARG A 142 -6.78 10.64 24.38
CA ARG A 142 -6.10 10.01 25.54
C ARG A 142 -6.84 8.82 26.15
N GLN A 143 -7.90 8.31 25.49
CA GLN A 143 -8.63 7.09 25.85
C GLN A 143 -7.87 5.79 25.49
N HIS A 144 -6.54 5.87 25.33
CA HIS A 144 -5.67 4.70 25.21
C HIS A 144 -5.62 3.91 26.54
N LEU A 145 -5.76 4.62 27.67
CA LEU A 145 -5.90 4.00 28.99
C LEU A 145 -7.34 3.52 29.14
N VAL A 146 -7.53 2.23 28.89
CA VAL A 146 -8.71 1.47 29.27
C VAL A 146 -8.82 1.52 30.80
N ASP A 147 -9.68 2.41 31.31
CA ASP A 147 -9.94 2.51 32.74
C ASP A 147 -10.97 1.45 33.14
N VAL A 148 -10.59 0.63 34.12
CA VAL A 148 -11.26 -0.65 34.45
C VAL A 148 -12.70 -0.46 34.93
N THR A 149 -13.03 0.72 35.47
CA THR A 149 -14.33 1.03 36.08
C THR A 149 -15.38 1.54 35.08
N GLU A 150 -15.01 2.14 33.94
CA GLU A 150 -15.97 2.55 32.90
C GLU A 150 -16.25 1.44 31.89
N ILE A 151 -15.29 0.51 31.72
CA ILE A 151 -15.36 -0.47 30.65
C ILE A 151 -16.44 -1.51 30.85
N PHE A 152 -16.77 -1.88 32.09
CA PHE A 152 -17.88 -2.79 32.37
C PHE A 152 -19.26 -2.19 32.07
N ASN A 153 -19.43 -0.86 32.25
CA ASN A 153 -20.70 -0.19 31.98
C ASN A 153 -20.91 0.10 30.47
N MET A 154 -19.82 0.26 29.72
CA MET A 154 -19.81 0.52 28.26
C MET A 154 -19.40 -0.70 27.42
N LEU A 155 -19.22 -1.88 28.04
CA LEU A 155 -18.55 -3.04 27.42
C LEU A 155 -19.25 -3.52 26.14
N ASN A 156 -20.59 -3.54 26.14
CA ASN A 156 -21.37 -3.95 24.98
C ASN A 156 -21.21 -3.00 23.79
N TRP A 157 -21.03 -1.71 24.06
CA TRP A 157 -20.80 -0.69 23.02
C TRP A 157 -19.38 -0.80 22.46
N GLU A 158 -18.37 -0.86 23.33
CA GLU A 158 -16.95 -1.02 22.97
C GLU A 158 -16.69 -2.34 22.21
N LYS A 159 -17.30 -3.44 22.66
CA LYS A 159 -17.23 -4.75 21.98
C LYS A 159 -17.80 -4.68 20.57
N LYS A 160 -18.97 -4.03 20.40
CA LYS A 160 -19.59 -3.84 19.09
C LYS A 160 -18.74 -2.98 18.17
N GLN A 161 -18.06 -1.97 18.71
CA GLN A 161 -17.16 -1.10 17.97
C GLN A 161 -15.88 -1.82 17.54
N ARG A 162 -15.29 -2.67 18.40
CA ARG A 162 -14.15 -3.54 18.05
C ARG A 162 -14.52 -4.63 17.06
N LEU A 163 -15.71 -5.23 17.18
CA LEU A 163 -16.25 -6.17 16.20
C LEU A 163 -16.48 -5.52 14.84
N PHE A 164 -16.98 -4.28 14.81
CA PHE A 164 -17.13 -3.54 13.57
C PHE A 164 -15.76 -3.25 12.92
N LYS A 165 -14.76 -2.87 13.72
CA LYS A 165 -13.36 -2.73 13.26
C LYS A 165 -12.81 -4.04 12.71
N LEU A 166 -13.07 -5.17 13.36
CA LEU A 166 -12.68 -6.49 12.88
C LEU A 166 -13.35 -6.81 11.55
N GLY A 167 -14.66 -6.60 11.44
CA GLY A 167 -15.41 -6.82 10.19
C GLY A 167 -14.88 -5.94 9.05
N TYR A 168 -14.53 -4.69 9.35
CA TYR A 168 -13.89 -3.80 8.39
C TYR A 168 -12.52 -4.31 7.92
N LEU A 169 -11.69 -4.81 8.84
CA LEU A 169 -10.37 -5.36 8.53
C LEU A 169 -10.47 -6.64 7.69
N ILE A 170 -11.46 -7.51 7.98
CA ILE A 170 -11.76 -8.71 7.18
C ILE A 170 -12.18 -8.29 5.77
N PHE A 171 -13.04 -7.28 5.65
CA PHE A 171 -13.46 -6.76 4.35
C PHE A 171 -12.29 -6.20 3.54
N LEU A 172 -11.37 -5.44 4.18
CA LEU A 172 -10.12 -4.99 3.56
C LEU A 172 -9.25 -6.16 3.11
N LEU A 173 -9.17 -7.22 3.90
CA LEU A 173 -8.41 -8.42 3.57
C LEU A 173 -8.98 -9.11 2.31
N PHE A 174 -10.31 -9.23 2.19
CA PHE A 174 -10.95 -9.76 0.98
C PHE A 174 -10.66 -8.92 -0.26
N ILE A 175 -10.77 -7.59 -0.15
CA ILE A 175 -10.43 -6.68 -1.25
C ILE A 175 -8.96 -6.84 -1.64
N SER A 176 -8.07 -6.94 -0.65
CA SER A 176 -6.64 -7.12 -0.89
C SER A 176 -6.34 -8.45 -1.59
N LEU A 177 -7.03 -9.52 -1.21
CA LEU A 177 -6.90 -10.82 -1.84
C LEU A 177 -7.41 -10.81 -3.28
N PHE A 178 -8.54 -10.14 -3.54
CA PHE A 178 -9.08 -10.00 -4.90
C PHE A 178 -8.08 -9.29 -5.84
N TRP A 179 -7.51 -8.17 -5.39
CA TRP A 179 -6.50 -7.45 -6.19
C TRP A 179 -5.22 -8.25 -6.40
N MET A 180 -4.77 -8.99 -5.38
CA MET A 180 -3.63 -9.89 -5.52
C MET A 180 -3.89 -10.94 -6.61
N ILE A 181 -5.05 -11.63 -6.57
CA ILE A 181 -5.41 -12.61 -7.60
C ILE A 181 -5.45 -11.96 -8.98
N TRP A 182 -6.08 -10.79 -9.11
CA TRP A 182 -6.15 -10.07 -10.38
C TRP A 182 -4.75 -9.76 -10.94
N SER A 183 -3.83 -9.29 -10.08
CA SER A 183 -2.46 -8.99 -10.50
C SER A 183 -1.70 -10.23 -10.98
N VAL A 184 -1.93 -11.39 -10.35
CA VAL A 184 -1.30 -12.66 -10.76
C VAL A 184 -1.85 -13.12 -12.11
N LEU A 185 -3.17 -13.05 -12.31
CA LEU A 185 -3.80 -13.45 -13.58
C LEU A 185 -3.31 -12.62 -14.77
N GLU A 186 -3.09 -11.32 -14.57
CA GLU A 186 -2.58 -10.45 -15.62
C GLU A 186 -1.13 -10.80 -16.03
N GLU A 187 -0.31 -11.33 -15.11
CA GLU A 187 1.04 -11.82 -15.44
C GLU A 187 1.00 -13.11 -16.26
N ASP A 188 0.07 -14.02 -15.96
CA ASP A 188 -0.09 -15.27 -16.68
C ASP A 188 -0.46 -15.04 -18.15
N GLU A 189 -1.41 -14.13 -18.45
CA GLU A 189 -1.79 -13.80 -19.83
C GLU A 189 -0.61 -13.24 -20.66
N HIS A 190 0.24 -12.42 -20.05
CA HIS A 190 1.43 -11.86 -20.71
C HIS A 190 2.56 -12.88 -20.92
N SER A 191 2.52 -14.04 -20.27
CA SER A 191 3.49 -15.11 -20.47
C SER A 191 3.18 -15.98 -21.70
N HIS A 192 1.90 -16.03 -22.11
CA HIS A 192 1.41 -16.86 -23.21
C HIS A 192 1.23 -16.12 -24.55
N SER A 193 1.47 -14.79 -24.61
CA SER A 193 1.39 -13.95 -25.83
C SER A 193 2.77 -13.48 -26.33
#